data_AF-A0A2N7PHZ5-F1
#
_entry.id   AF-A0A2N7PHZ5-F1
#
_cell.length_a   1.000
_cell.length_b   1.000
_cell.length_c   1.000
_cell.angle_alpha   90.00
_cell.angle_beta   90.00
_cell.angle_gamma   90.00
#
_symmetry.space_group_name_H-M   'P 1'
#
loop_
_entity.id
_entity.type
_entity.pdbx_description
1 polymer ?
#
loop_
_entity_poly.entity_id
_entity_poly.type
_entity_poly.pdbx_seq_one_letter_code
_entity_poly.pdbx_strand_id
1 'polypeptide(L)'
;MKDLEGKEEYGREVFAKHKGVFKWGINVIPTYMWYNGKGERYLLGDKLDPNKVLELNRPMGSIKDPKAKIYPFKVHTGKQPYDVKYKYLLAFRVWKALWSDYNWQKAIELGTKEMGLPYSGNFDFVRTAYYISARHEVAPKEMALTCNDCHF
;
A
#
# COMPACT_ATOMS: atom_id res chain seq x y z
N MET A 1 -20.00 -2.56 6.80
CA MET A 1 -18.93 -2.19 7.75
C MET A 1 -19.35 -2.34 9.22
N LYS A 2 -20.60 -2.06 9.64
CA LYS A 2 -21.07 -2.36 11.03
C LYS A 2 -20.90 -3.83 11.42
N ASP A 3 -20.97 -4.72 10.44
CA ASP A 3 -20.77 -6.17 10.55
C ASP A 3 -19.31 -6.60 10.83
N LEU A 4 -18.35 -5.68 10.77
CA LEU A 4 -16.94 -5.93 11.06
C LEU A 4 -16.48 -5.40 12.42
N GLU A 5 -17.34 -4.64 13.11
CA GLU A 5 -17.02 -4.04 14.40
C GLU A 5 -16.83 -5.12 15.48
N GLY A 6 -15.72 -5.03 16.23
CA GLY A 6 -15.35 -6.00 17.26
C GLY A 6 -14.82 -7.34 16.74
N LYS A 7 -14.70 -7.54 15.42
CA LYS A 7 -14.07 -8.74 14.86
C LYS A 7 -12.55 -8.62 14.86
N GLU A 8 -11.89 -9.76 15.04
CA GLU A 8 -10.44 -9.86 15.09
C GLU A 8 -9.90 -10.98 14.21
N GLU A 9 -8.68 -10.80 13.72
CA GLU A 9 -7.84 -11.82 13.11
C GLU A 9 -6.48 -11.81 13.81
N TYR A 10 -6.05 -12.97 14.31
CA TYR A 10 -4.78 -13.12 15.05
C TYR A 10 -4.65 -12.14 16.24
N GLY A 11 -5.75 -11.87 16.96
CA GLY A 11 -5.79 -10.93 18.09
C GLY A 11 -5.66 -9.46 17.68
N ARG A 12 -5.99 -9.12 16.43
CA ARG A 12 -5.96 -7.75 15.91
C ARG A 12 -7.30 -7.39 15.28
N GLU A 13 -7.76 -6.17 15.54
CA GLU A 13 -8.99 -5.65 14.94
C GLU A 13 -8.96 -5.73 13.40
N VAL A 14 -10.07 -6.13 12.78
CA VAL A 14 -10.22 -6.12 11.31
C VAL A 14 -10.91 -4.86 10.80
N PHE A 15 -11.41 -4.01 11.69
CA PHE A 15 -12.02 -2.74 11.34
C PHE A 15 -11.83 -1.72 12.44
N ALA A 16 -11.44 -0.50 12.05
CA ALA A 16 -11.49 0.66 12.91
C ALA A 16 -12.16 1.80 12.16
N LYS A 17 -13.17 2.43 12.77
CA LYS A 17 -13.96 3.51 12.14
C LYS A 17 -13.11 4.64 11.55
N HIS A 18 -11.95 4.91 12.15
CA HIS A 18 -11.03 5.98 11.76
C HIS A 18 -9.92 5.54 10.78
N LYS A 19 -9.83 4.25 10.41
CA LYS A 19 -8.78 3.70 9.53
C LYS A 19 -9.31 2.77 8.42
N GLY A 20 -10.55 2.30 8.53
CA GLY A 20 -11.17 1.38 7.58
C GLY A 20 -10.98 -0.08 7.97
N VAL A 21 -10.86 -0.95 6.97
CA VAL A 21 -10.82 -2.41 7.11
C VAL A 21 -9.38 -2.90 6.97
N PHE A 22 -9.02 -3.90 7.77
CA PHE A 22 -7.72 -4.56 7.75
C PHE A 22 -7.86 -6.03 7.38
N LYS A 23 -6.82 -6.56 6.75
CA LYS A 23 -6.61 -7.99 6.58
C LYS A 23 -5.24 -8.33 7.14
N TRP A 24 -5.18 -9.35 7.98
CA TRP A 24 -3.93 -9.75 8.64
C TRP A 24 -3.39 -11.05 8.06
N GLY A 25 -2.08 -11.24 8.20
CA GLY A 25 -1.38 -12.45 7.78
C GLY A 25 -0.21 -12.73 8.71
N ILE A 26 0.02 -14.01 8.98
CA ILE A 26 1.16 -14.54 9.73
C ILE A 26 1.87 -15.59 8.86
N ASN A 27 3.19 -15.78 9.03
CA ASN A 27 3.99 -16.74 8.24
C ASN A 27 3.73 -16.61 6.72
N VAL A 28 3.76 -15.37 6.22
CA VAL A 28 3.32 -15.03 4.86
C VAL A 28 4.43 -15.34 3.85
N ILE A 29 4.06 -16.01 2.75
CA ILE A 29 4.95 -16.23 1.61
C ILE A 29 5.20 -14.87 0.91
N PRO A 30 6.45 -14.47 0.69
CA PRO A 30 6.74 -13.21 0.01
C PRO A 30 6.36 -13.28 -1.47
N THR A 31 6.11 -12.11 -2.06
CA THR A 31 5.98 -11.96 -3.52
C THR A 31 7.38 -11.86 -4.13
N TYR A 32 7.66 -12.70 -5.12
CA TYR A 32 8.92 -12.71 -5.85
C TYR A 32 8.84 -11.83 -7.09
N MET A 33 9.78 -10.90 -7.24
CA MET A 33 9.82 -9.97 -8.38
C MET A 33 11.25 -9.77 -8.88
N TRP A 34 11.39 -9.47 -10.17
CA TRP A 34 12.66 -8.99 -10.72
C TRP A 34 13.03 -7.63 -10.11
N TYR A 35 14.27 -7.54 -9.61
CA TYR A 35 14.78 -6.33 -9.01
C TYR A 35 16.25 -6.11 -9.40
N ASN A 36 16.55 -4.92 -9.94
CA ASN A 36 17.88 -4.51 -10.40
C ASN A 36 18.55 -3.47 -9.49
N GLY A 37 18.00 -3.25 -8.29
CA GLY A 37 18.50 -2.24 -7.35
C GLY A 37 17.80 -0.88 -7.44
N LYS A 38 16.89 -0.67 -8.40
CA LYS A 38 16.12 0.56 -8.57
C LYS A 38 14.63 0.33 -8.35
N GLY A 39 13.94 1.39 -7.91
CA GLY A 39 12.49 1.40 -7.77
C GLY A 39 11.90 2.66 -8.38
N GLU A 40 10.72 2.53 -8.96
CA GLU A 40 9.88 3.69 -9.27
C GLU A 40 9.29 4.23 -7.97
N ARG A 41 8.89 5.50 -7.94
CA ARG A 41 8.25 6.10 -6.78
C ARG A 41 7.18 7.06 -7.23
N TYR A 42 5.98 6.89 -6.67
CA TYR A 42 4.93 7.90 -6.76
C TYR A 42 5.30 9.09 -5.88
N LEU A 43 5.33 10.28 -6.47
CA LEU A 43 5.50 11.53 -5.74
C LEU A 43 4.14 12.23 -5.60
N LEU A 44 4.00 12.98 -4.52
CA LEU A 44 2.76 13.69 -4.26
C LEU A 44 2.50 14.72 -5.37
N GLY A 45 1.31 14.64 -5.98
CA GLY A 45 0.92 15.47 -7.13
C GLY A 45 1.04 14.76 -8.48
N ASP A 46 1.74 13.62 -8.55
CA ASP A 46 1.80 12.82 -9.76
C ASP A 46 0.40 12.32 -10.16
N LYS A 47 0.15 12.30 -11.47
CA LYS A 47 -1.12 11.80 -12.02
C LYS A 47 -1.23 10.29 -11.86
N LEU A 48 -2.44 9.82 -11.61
CA LEU A 48 -2.79 8.40 -11.52
C LEU A 48 -3.97 8.03 -12.43
N ASP A 49 -4.05 6.75 -12.78
CA ASP A 49 -5.23 6.14 -13.41
C ASP A 49 -6.04 5.41 -12.34
N PRO A 50 -7.26 5.89 -11.99
CA PRO A 50 -8.04 5.30 -10.91
C PRO A 50 -8.55 3.88 -11.20
N ASN A 51 -8.49 3.43 -12.46
CA ASN A 51 -8.89 2.07 -12.85
C ASN A 51 -7.79 1.04 -12.59
N LYS A 52 -6.55 1.48 -12.39
CA LYS A 52 -5.38 0.62 -12.14
C LYS A 52 -5.01 0.64 -10.66
N VAL A 53 -4.24 -0.37 -10.24
CA VAL A 53 -3.58 -0.31 -8.93
C VAL A 53 -2.40 0.65 -9.07
N LEU A 54 -2.37 1.68 -8.24
CA LEU A 54 -1.23 2.59 -8.16
C LEU A 54 -0.11 1.92 -7.37
N GLU A 55 1.00 1.62 -8.05
CA GLU A 55 2.20 1.10 -7.42
C GLU A 55 3.03 2.25 -6.87
N LEU A 56 3.10 2.38 -5.55
CA LEU A 56 3.71 3.54 -4.88
C LEU A 56 5.23 3.53 -4.96
N ASN A 57 5.84 2.35 -4.96
CA ASN A 57 7.30 2.19 -4.93
C ASN A 57 7.77 0.90 -5.65
N ARG A 58 7.29 0.68 -6.87
CA ARG A 58 7.48 -0.57 -7.63
C ARG A 58 8.97 -0.95 -7.79
N PRO A 59 9.38 -2.19 -7.46
CA PRO A 59 10.71 -2.71 -7.81
C PRO A 59 10.89 -2.78 -9.33
N MET A 60 12.00 -2.25 -9.86
CA MET A 60 12.31 -2.29 -11.28
C MET A 60 13.21 -3.49 -11.61
N GLY A 61 12.98 -4.08 -12.78
CA GLY A 61 13.78 -5.19 -13.31
C GLY A 61 12.95 -6.02 -14.27
N SER A 62 13.62 -6.90 -15.00
CA SER A 62 12.95 -7.92 -15.82
C SER A 62 13.90 -9.08 -16.08
N ILE A 63 13.39 -10.18 -16.63
CA ILE A 63 14.22 -11.31 -17.07
C ILE A 63 15.27 -10.92 -18.13
N LYS A 64 15.04 -9.83 -18.87
CA LYS A 64 15.97 -9.31 -19.89
C LYS A 64 17.03 -8.37 -19.33
N ASP A 65 16.90 -7.96 -18.07
CA ASP A 65 17.85 -7.07 -17.42
C ASP A 65 18.96 -7.89 -16.77
N PRO A 66 20.21 -7.86 -17.28
CA PRO A 66 21.30 -8.68 -16.75
C PRO A 66 21.71 -8.30 -15.33
N LYS A 67 21.27 -7.14 -14.81
CA LYS A 67 21.50 -6.72 -13.42
C LYS A 67 20.38 -7.16 -12.49
N ALA A 68 19.24 -7.61 -13.02
CA ALA A 68 18.11 -8.02 -12.22
C ALA A 68 18.28 -9.45 -11.69
N LYS A 69 17.85 -9.66 -10.46
CA LYS A 69 17.61 -11.00 -9.89
C LYS A 69 16.21 -11.05 -9.30
N ILE A 70 15.74 -12.25 -8.98
CA ILE A 70 14.48 -12.44 -8.27
C ILE A 70 14.72 -12.15 -6.78
N TYR A 71 13.93 -11.23 -6.21
CA TYR A 71 13.98 -10.85 -4.80
C TYR A 71 12.61 -11.00 -4.12
N PRO A 72 12.57 -11.32 -2.82
CA PRO A 72 11.34 -11.40 -2.05
C PRO A 72 10.87 -10.02 -1.52
N PHE A 73 9.58 -9.75 -1.64
CA PHE A 73 8.92 -8.55 -1.14
C PHE A 73 7.64 -8.88 -0.36
N LYS A 74 7.40 -8.18 0.74
CA LYS A 74 6.06 -8.03 1.31
C LYS A 74 5.32 -6.95 0.52
N VAL A 75 4.13 -7.28 0.03
CA VAL A 75 3.26 -6.31 -0.65
C VAL A 75 2.14 -5.88 0.29
N HIS A 76 2.10 -4.60 0.63
CA HIS A 76 1.02 -4.00 1.39
C HIS A 76 0.05 -3.31 0.42
N THR A 77 -1.18 -3.80 0.35
CA THR A 77 -2.22 -3.23 -0.51
C THR A 77 -3.25 -2.46 0.31
N GLY A 78 -3.95 -1.54 -0.33
CA GLY A 78 -4.99 -0.75 0.34
C GLY A 78 -5.77 0.12 -0.63
N LYS A 79 -6.66 0.95 -0.08
CA LYS A 79 -7.37 2.00 -0.81
C LYS A 79 -7.08 3.35 -0.18
N GLN A 80 -6.68 4.35 -0.96
CA GLN A 80 -6.31 5.68 -0.49
C GLN A 80 -7.09 6.77 -1.24
N PRO A 81 -7.40 7.91 -0.59
CA PRO A 81 -8.19 8.96 -1.22
C PRO A 81 -7.40 9.63 -2.36
N TYR A 82 -8.08 9.92 -3.46
CA TYR A 82 -7.54 10.65 -4.59
C TYR A 82 -8.54 11.70 -5.08
N ASP A 83 -8.05 12.76 -5.71
CA ASP A 83 -8.90 13.81 -6.28
C ASP A 83 -9.54 13.34 -7.58
N VAL A 84 -10.87 13.39 -7.68
CA VAL A 84 -11.59 12.90 -8.86
C VAL A 84 -11.31 13.73 -10.11
N LYS A 85 -11.04 15.03 -9.97
CA LYS A 85 -10.74 15.94 -11.09
C LYS A 85 -9.24 15.96 -11.39
N TYR A 86 -8.41 16.17 -10.38
CA TYR A 86 -6.97 16.33 -10.56
C TYR A 86 -6.22 15.01 -10.65
N LYS A 87 -6.84 13.87 -10.30
CA LYS A 87 -6.28 12.53 -10.48
C LYS A 87 -4.89 12.37 -9.83
N TYR A 88 -4.75 12.76 -8.58
CA TYR A 88 -3.59 12.43 -7.74
C TYR A 88 -4.06 12.05 -6.34
N LEU A 89 -3.19 11.38 -5.56
CA LEU A 89 -3.48 11.06 -4.17
C LEU A 89 -3.62 12.34 -3.33
N LEU A 90 -4.59 12.33 -2.43
CA LEU A 90 -4.87 13.43 -1.53
C LEU A 90 -4.13 13.21 -0.21
N ALA A 91 -3.42 14.24 0.24
CA ALA A 91 -3.01 14.33 1.63
C ALA A 91 -4.23 14.65 2.50
N PHE A 92 -4.33 14.00 3.66
CA PHE A 92 -5.42 14.24 4.60
C PHE A 92 -4.88 14.29 6.02
N ARG A 93 -5.41 15.20 6.83
CA ARG A 93 -5.04 15.32 8.23
C ARG A 93 -5.72 14.24 9.04
N VAL A 94 -4.90 13.49 9.77
CA VAL A 94 -5.35 12.34 10.54
C VAL A 94 -5.68 12.76 11.98
N TRP A 95 -4.69 13.34 12.67
CA TRP A 95 -4.82 13.82 14.04
C TRP A 95 -5.71 15.07 14.15
N LYS A 96 -6.58 15.12 15.16
CA LYS A 96 -7.57 16.21 15.37
C LYS A 96 -8.41 16.53 14.12
N ALA A 97 -8.65 15.52 13.29
CA ALA A 97 -9.48 15.60 12.10
C ALA A 97 -10.12 14.23 11.86
N LEU A 98 -9.59 13.38 10.96
CA LEU A 98 -10.23 12.11 10.62
C LEU A 98 -10.50 11.20 11.85
N TRP A 99 -9.56 11.14 12.80
CA TRP A 99 -9.68 10.26 13.97
C TRP A 99 -10.66 10.75 15.04
N SER A 100 -10.96 12.06 15.09
CA SER A 100 -11.93 12.62 16.05
C SER A 100 -13.31 12.81 15.40
N ASP A 101 -13.33 13.31 14.17
CA ASP A 101 -14.53 13.81 13.52
C ASP A 101 -15.15 12.76 12.59
N TYR A 102 -14.37 11.75 12.20
CA TYR A 102 -14.77 10.70 11.25
C TYR A 102 -15.31 11.25 9.91
N ASN A 103 -14.84 12.44 9.52
CA ASN A 103 -15.24 13.15 8.32
C ASN A 103 -14.06 13.26 7.35
N TRP A 104 -14.11 12.48 6.27
CA TRP A 104 -13.08 12.46 5.23
C TRP A 104 -12.95 13.79 4.49
N GLN A 105 -14.06 14.43 4.15
CA GLN A 105 -14.05 15.71 3.44
C GLN A 105 -13.26 16.76 4.24
N LYS A 106 -13.59 16.93 5.53
CA LYS A 106 -12.90 17.86 6.42
C LYS A 106 -11.41 17.52 6.58
N ALA A 107 -11.09 16.23 6.72
CA ALA A 107 -9.71 15.77 6.86
C ALA A 107 -8.86 16.06 5.61
N ILE A 108 -9.43 15.84 4.43
CA ILE A 108 -8.79 16.12 3.14
C ILE A 108 -8.59 17.62 2.97
N GLU A 109 -9.62 18.45 3.17
CA GLU A 109 -9.52 19.90 3.04
C GLU A 109 -8.42 20.50 3.91
N LEU A 110 -8.30 20.03 5.16
CA LEU A 110 -7.21 20.43 6.05
C LEU A 110 -5.85 19.97 5.52
N GLY A 111 -5.72 18.69 5.15
CA GLY A 111 -4.45 18.10 4.71
C GLY A 111 -3.93 18.68 3.40
N THR A 112 -4.79 18.88 2.40
CA THR A 112 -4.38 19.48 1.12
C THR A 112 -3.98 20.95 1.29
N LYS A 113 -4.68 21.70 2.14
CA LYS A 113 -4.33 23.08 2.48
C LYS A 113 -2.95 23.17 3.14
N GLU A 114 -2.64 22.27 4.07
CA GLU A 114 -1.32 22.18 4.70
C GLU A 114 -0.21 21.84 3.71
N MET A 115 -0.50 20.97 2.74
CA MET A 115 0.45 20.54 1.71
C MET A 115 0.57 21.51 0.53
N GLY A 116 -0.24 22.57 0.49
CA GLY A 116 -0.23 23.55 -0.59
C GLY A 116 -0.69 23.00 -1.94
N LEU A 117 -1.47 21.91 -1.94
CA LEU A 117 -2.00 21.31 -3.17
C LEU A 117 -3.48 21.67 -3.36
N PRO A 118 -3.91 21.96 -4.60
CA PRO A 118 -5.33 22.16 -4.89
C PRO A 118 -6.19 20.97 -4.45
N TYR A 119 -7.44 21.22 -4.12
CA TYR A 119 -8.43 20.17 -3.93
C TYR A 119 -9.69 20.57 -4.68
N SER A 120 -10.24 19.67 -5.48
CA SER A 120 -11.42 19.94 -6.30
C SER A 120 -12.73 19.93 -5.51
N GLY A 121 -12.68 19.57 -4.23
CA GLY A 121 -13.86 19.35 -3.39
C GLY A 121 -14.45 17.95 -3.55
N ASN A 122 -13.95 17.13 -4.48
CA ASN A 122 -14.44 15.78 -4.74
C ASN A 122 -13.31 14.75 -4.66
N PHE A 123 -13.53 13.70 -3.88
CA PHE A 123 -12.60 12.59 -3.72
C PHE A 123 -13.29 11.24 -3.90
N ASP A 124 -12.49 10.25 -4.25
CA ASP A 124 -12.86 8.83 -4.22
C ASP A 124 -11.62 8.03 -3.80
N PHE A 125 -11.68 6.71 -3.76
CA PHE A 125 -10.59 5.85 -3.31
C PHE A 125 -10.01 5.00 -4.44
N VAL A 126 -8.69 5.04 -4.58
CA VAL A 126 -7.95 4.23 -5.56
C VAL A 126 -7.20 3.10 -4.85
N ARG A 127 -7.08 1.95 -5.52
CA ARG A 127 -6.27 0.82 -5.03
C ARG A 127 -4.79 1.16 -5.13
N THR A 128 -4.04 0.85 -4.09
CA THR A 128 -2.60 1.10 -4.03
C THR A 128 -1.83 -0.14 -3.59
N ALA A 129 -0.60 -0.29 -4.06
CA ALA A 129 0.35 -1.31 -3.60
C ALA A 129 1.67 -0.66 -3.19
N TYR A 130 2.21 -1.11 -2.06
CA TYR A 130 3.52 -0.71 -1.55
C TYR A 130 4.38 -1.95 -1.30
N TYR A 131 5.61 -1.93 -1.79
CA TYR A 131 6.54 -3.05 -1.80
C TYR A 131 7.62 -2.83 -0.74
N ILE A 132 7.73 -3.77 0.20
CA ILE A 132 8.72 -3.75 1.28
C ILE A 132 9.66 -4.91 1.06
N SER A 133 10.96 -4.66 0.89
CA SER A 133 11.93 -5.75 0.69
C SER A 133 12.02 -6.62 1.94
N ALA A 134 11.84 -7.94 1.80
CA ALA A 134 11.93 -8.89 2.89
C ALA A 134 13.38 -9.37 3.05
N ARG A 135 14.22 -8.58 3.73
CA ARG A 135 15.67 -8.83 3.88
C ARG A 135 16.08 -9.41 5.23
N HIS A 136 15.15 -9.50 6.17
CA HIS A 136 15.37 -10.01 7.53
C HIS A 136 14.58 -11.31 7.73
N GLU A 137 14.62 -11.86 8.94
CA GLU A 137 13.97 -13.14 9.28
C GLU A 137 14.48 -14.31 8.42
N VAL A 138 15.80 -14.32 8.14
CA VAL A 138 16.46 -15.44 7.45
C VAL A 138 16.30 -16.69 8.32
N ALA A 139 15.57 -17.67 7.79
CA ALA A 139 15.35 -18.95 8.43
C ALA A 139 16.65 -19.80 8.47
N PRO A 140 16.76 -20.77 9.40
CA PRO A 140 17.75 -21.83 9.34
C PRO A 140 17.82 -22.51 7.96
N LYS A 141 19.01 -23.01 7.59
CA LYS A 141 19.28 -23.58 6.27
C LYS A 141 18.37 -24.76 5.91
N GLU A 142 17.88 -25.49 6.92
CA GLU A 142 16.99 -26.64 6.78
C GLU A 142 15.59 -26.24 6.25
N MET A 143 15.22 -24.96 6.35
CA MET A 143 13.97 -24.39 5.86
C MET A 143 14.16 -23.49 4.63
N ALA A 144 15.34 -23.55 3.99
CA ALA A 144 15.56 -22.86 2.73
C ALA A 144 14.70 -23.49 1.62
N LEU A 145 14.23 -22.66 0.68
CA LEU A 145 13.53 -23.16 -0.50
C LEU A 145 14.43 -24.13 -1.28
N THR A 146 13.84 -25.27 -1.61
CA THR A 146 14.44 -26.40 -2.33
C THR A 146 14.03 -26.37 -3.80
N CYS A 147 14.57 -27.31 -4.59
CA CYS A 147 14.23 -27.45 -6.00
C CYS A 147 12.72 -27.55 -6.22
N ASN A 148 12.03 -28.35 -5.40
CA ASN A 148 10.61 -28.66 -5.55
C ASN A 148 9.68 -27.52 -5.14
N ASP A 149 10.19 -26.49 -4.44
CA ASP A 149 9.41 -25.30 -4.11
C ASP A 149 9.21 -24.38 -5.34
N CYS A 150 10.04 -24.54 -6.37
CA CYS A 150 10.03 -23.71 -7.58
C CYS A 150 9.86 -24.53 -8.88
N HIS A 151 10.33 -25.78 -8.92
CA HIS A 151 10.38 -26.63 -10.09
C HIS A 151 9.73 -27.98 -9.78
N PHE A 152 8.64 -28.26 -10.47
CA PHE A 152 7.93 -29.55 -10.41
C PHE A 152 8.69 -30.64 -11.16
#